data_AF-A0A352PUZ4-F1
#
_entry.id   AF-A0A352PUZ4-F1
#
_cell.length_a   1.000
_cell.length_b   1.000
_cell.length_c   1.000
_cell.angle_alpha   90.00
_cell.angle_beta   90.00
_cell.angle_gamma   90.00
#
_symmetry.space_group_name_H-M   'P 1'
#
loop_
_entity.id
_entity.type
_entity.pdbx_description
1 polymer ?
#
loop_
_entity_poly.entity_id
_entity_poly.type
_entity_poly.pdbx_seq_one_letter_code
_entity_poly.pdbx_strand_id
1 'polypeptide(L)'
;LRFRQHPDYPHRWDLGEVWHAWTGLPFVFGVWVIQRSALELPDAILRDGVESLLKAKEWGCAHLDEICQQAMSYHLLSYDDLKHYYRGLGFHLNEIEKEGLRAFFQCLTEIGEIPHVPPVEFYSPMARVA
;
A
#
# COMPACT_ATOMS: atom_id res chain seq x y z
N LEU A 1 3.43 10.51 13.35
CA LEU A 1 3.86 11.92 13.14
C LEU A 1 3.46 12.85 14.29
N ARG A 2 2.19 12.92 14.70
CA ARG A 2 1.74 13.78 15.83
C ARG A 2 2.52 13.59 17.14
N PHE A 3 2.84 12.35 17.50
CA PHE A 3 3.63 12.04 18.70
C PHE A 3 5.13 11.93 18.44
N ARG A 4 5.61 12.30 17.24
CA ARG A 4 7.02 12.15 16.87
C ARG A 4 7.96 12.90 17.80
N GLN A 5 7.51 13.94 18.50
CA GLN A 5 8.32 14.72 19.44
C GLN A 5 7.81 14.66 20.88
N HIS A 6 6.87 13.76 21.18
CA HIS A 6 6.25 13.71 22.50
C HIS A 6 7.20 13.07 23.53
N PRO A 7 7.39 13.67 24.72
CA PRO A 7 8.40 13.25 25.69
C PRO A 7 8.19 11.82 26.22
N ASP A 8 6.94 11.38 26.33
CA ASP A 8 6.59 10.03 26.80
C ASP A 8 6.95 8.91 25.80
N TYR A 9 7.31 9.25 24.55
CA TYR A 9 7.70 8.29 23.52
C TYR A 9 9.15 8.55 23.06
N PRO A 10 10.15 8.26 23.93
CA PRO A 10 11.55 8.57 23.65
C PRO A 10 12.16 7.70 22.54
N HIS A 11 11.58 6.52 22.29
CA HIS A 11 12.04 5.59 21.25
C HIS A 11 11.12 5.64 20.03
N ARG A 12 11.72 5.72 18.84
CA ARG A 12 11.00 5.80 17.57
C ARG A 12 11.74 4.97 16.53
N TRP A 13 10.99 4.14 15.84
CA TRP A 13 11.50 3.29 14.77
C TRP A 13 10.60 3.45 13.56
N ASP A 14 11.20 3.63 12.39
CA ASP A 14 10.50 3.45 11.13
C ASP A 14 10.61 1.96 10.77
N LEU A 15 9.48 1.25 10.81
CA LEU A 15 9.48 -0.19 10.54
C LEU A 15 9.80 -0.50 9.08
N GLY A 16 9.51 0.42 8.16
CA GLY A 16 9.92 0.30 6.76
C GLY A 16 11.45 0.43 6.63
N GLU A 17 12.06 1.38 7.34
CA GLU A 17 13.52 1.53 7.39
C GLU A 17 14.20 0.32 8.02
N VAL A 18 13.69 -0.17 9.15
CA VAL A 18 14.23 -1.36 9.84
C VAL A 18 14.13 -2.59 8.93
N TRP A 19 12.98 -2.79 8.28
CA TRP A 19 12.78 -3.87 7.32
C TRP A 19 13.77 -3.77 6.15
N HIS A 20 13.92 -2.58 5.57
CA HIS A 20 14.84 -2.35 4.46
C HIS A 20 16.30 -2.56 4.88
N ALA A 21 16.69 -2.14 6.08
CA ALA A 21 18.04 -2.38 6.59
C ALA A 21 18.33 -3.86 6.81
N TRP A 22 17.33 -4.65 7.20
CA TRP A 22 17.47 -6.10 7.41
C TRP A 22 17.44 -6.90 6.11
N THR A 23 16.56 -6.55 5.17
CA THR A 23 16.26 -7.38 3.99
C THR A 23 16.78 -6.80 2.67
N GLY A 24 17.05 -5.50 2.61
CA GLY A 24 17.31 -4.77 1.37
C GLY A 24 16.07 -4.57 0.49
N LEU A 25 14.87 -4.94 0.97
CA LEU A 25 13.63 -4.90 0.19
C LEU A 25 12.69 -3.81 0.71
N PRO A 26 11.81 -3.24 -0.14
CA PRO A 26 10.72 -2.40 0.31
C PRO A 26 9.68 -3.23 1.07
N PHE A 27 8.87 -2.57 1.91
CA PHE A 27 7.77 -3.20 2.63
C PHE A 27 6.42 -2.84 2.00
N VAL A 28 5.53 -3.83 1.83
CA VAL A 28 4.17 -3.64 1.32
C VAL A 28 3.18 -3.71 2.49
N PHE A 29 2.65 -2.56 2.89
CA PHE A 29 1.69 -2.47 4.00
C PHE A 29 0.25 -2.88 3.63
N GLY A 30 -0.11 -2.76 2.36
CA GLY A 30 -1.47 -3.04 1.92
C GLY A 30 -1.59 -3.13 0.41
N VAL A 31 -2.57 -3.92 -0.03
CA VAL A 31 -2.95 -4.11 -1.43
C VAL A 31 -4.47 -4.03 -1.55
N TRP A 32 -4.96 -3.57 -2.69
CA TRP A 32 -6.37 -3.78 -3.04
C TRP A 32 -6.55 -5.22 -3.50
N VAL A 33 -7.56 -5.89 -2.94
CA VAL A 33 -7.89 -7.29 -3.23
C VAL A 33 -9.30 -7.41 -3.75
N ILE A 34 -9.51 -8.33 -4.69
CA ILE A 34 -10.84 -8.69 -5.20
C ILE A 34 -11.17 -10.06 -4.62
N GLN A 35 -12.34 -10.17 -3.97
CA GLN A 35 -12.82 -11.47 -3.52
C GLN A 35 -13.10 -12.36 -4.72
N ARG A 36 -12.70 -13.64 -4.65
CA ARG A 36 -12.82 -14.56 -5.78
C ARG A 36 -14.29 -14.76 -6.24
N SER A 37 -15.24 -14.70 -5.31
CA SER A 37 -16.69 -14.71 -5.60
C SER A 37 -17.15 -13.51 -6.43
N ALA A 38 -16.47 -12.37 -6.34
CA ALA A 38 -16.80 -11.20 -7.15
C ALA A 38 -16.54 -11.44 -8.64
N LEU A 39 -15.74 -12.43 -9.02
CA LEU A 39 -15.52 -12.83 -10.42
C LEU A 39 -16.78 -13.42 -11.07
N GLU A 40 -17.80 -13.77 -10.30
CA GLU A 40 -19.11 -14.18 -10.82
C GLU A 40 -19.95 -12.98 -11.30
N LEU A 41 -19.58 -11.75 -10.90
CA LEU A 41 -20.23 -10.54 -11.38
C LEU A 41 -19.92 -10.28 -12.86
N PRO A 42 -20.77 -9.52 -13.57
CA PRO A 42 -20.47 -9.07 -14.92
C PRO A 42 -19.12 -8.35 -15.00
N ASP A 43 -18.29 -8.73 -15.97
CA ASP A 43 -16.93 -8.21 -16.17
C ASP A 43 -16.87 -6.68 -16.25
N ALA A 44 -17.90 -6.06 -16.82
CA ALA A 44 -18.00 -4.61 -16.91
C ALA A 44 -17.95 -3.94 -15.52
N ILE A 45 -18.63 -4.50 -14.52
CA ILE A 45 -18.71 -3.92 -13.17
C ILE A 45 -17.33 -3.98 -12.49
N LEU A 46 -16.65 -5.12 -12.57
CA LEU A 46 -15.30 -5.26 -12.01
C LEU A 46 -14.29 -4.38 -12.72
N ARG A 47 -14.37 -4.30 -14.05
CA ARG A 47 -13.50 -3.42 -14.84
C ARG A 47 -13.68 -1.96 -14.44
N ASP A 48 -14.92 -1.48 -14.38
CA ASP A 48 -15.22 -0.09 -14.03
C ASP A 48 -14.73 0.27 -12.63
N GLY A 49 -14.89 -0.65 -11.67
CA GLY A 49 -14.37 -0.49 -10.31
C GLY A 49 -12.84 -0.39 -10.27
N VAL A 50 -12.15 -1.31 -10.95
CA VAL A 50 -10.68 -1.31 -11.04
C VAL A 50 -10.16 -0.05 -11.73
N GLU A 51 -10.75 0.34 -12.87
CA GLU A 51 -10.38 1.57 -13.58
C GLU A 51 -10.60 2.83 -12.73
N SER A 52 -11.69 2.87 -11.96
CA SER A 52 -11.97 4.00 -11.07
C SER A 52 -10.92 4.13 -9.97
N LEU A 53 -10.49 3.02 -9.36
CA LEU A 53 -9.43 3.03 -8.36
C LEU A 53 -8.07 3.45 -8.95
N LEU A 54 -7.74 3.00 -10.16
CA LEU A 54 -6.53 3.40 -10.86
C LEU A 54 -6.53 4.90 -11.19
N LYS A 55 -7.64 5.42 -11.75
CA LYS A 55 -7.81 6.85 -12.02
C LYS A 55 -7.73 7.68 -10.74
N ALA A 56 -8.35 7.23 -9.65
CA ALA A 56 -8.27 7.91 -8.36
C ALA A 56 -6.84 7.96 -7.82
N LYS A 57 -6.08 6.86 -7.95
CA LYS A 57 -4.66 6.81 -7.58
C LYS A 57 -3.83 7.80 -8.40
N GLU A 58 -3.97 7.76 -9.73
CA GLU A 58 -3.25 8.65 -10.64
C GLU A 58 -3.55 10.12 -10.36
N TRP A 59 -4.84 10.45 -10.19
CA TRP A 59 -5.27 11.78 -9.82
C TRP A 59 -4.66 12.21 -8.47
N GLY A 60 -4.72 11.36 -7.44
CA GLY A 60 -4.19 11.69 -6.13
C GLY A 60 -2.68 11.92 -6.12
N CYS A 61 -1.92 11.11 -6.86
CA CYS A 61 -0.48 11.32 -7.04
C CYS A 61 -0.17 12.65 -7.75
N ALA A 62 -0.99 13.05 -8.73
CA ALA A 62 -0.82 14.30 -9.47
C ALA A 62 -1.27 15.55 -8.69
N HIS A 63 -2.20 15.42 -7.75
CA HIS A 63 -2.82 16.53 -7.02
C HIS A 63 -2.50 16.50 -5.51
N LEU A 64 -1.27 16.11 -5.17
CA LEU A 64 -0.85 15.94 -3.77
C LEU A 64 -1.01 17.23 -2.95
N ASP A 65 -0.75 18.39 -3.55
CA ASP A 65 -0.86 19.68 -2.86
C ASP A 65 -2.32 19.99 -2.49
N GLU A 66 -3.29 19.65 -3.35
CA GLU A 66 -4.72 19.78 -3.05
C GLU A 66 -5.14 18.86 -1.91
N ILE A 67 -4.67 17.60 -1.93
CA ILE A 67 -4.92 16.64 -0.86
C ILE A 67 -4.35 17.14 0.47
N CYS A 68 -3.13 17.69 0.46
CA CYS A 68 -2.51 18.24 1.67
C CYS A 68 -3.32 19.43 2.21
N GLN A 69 -3.79 20.34 1.35
CA GLN A 69 -4.64 21.47 1.76
C GLN A 69 -5.95 21.01 2.39
N GLN A 70 -6.60 20.00 1.80
CA GLN A 70 -7.82 19.42 2.38
C GLN A 70 -7.52 18.73 3.72
N ALA A 71 -6.44 17.98 3.81
CA ALA A 71 -6.05 17.25 5.01
C ALA A 71 -5.67 18.18 6.19
N MET A 72 -5.26 19.42 5.93
CA MET A 72 -5.03 20.41 6.99
C MET A 72 -6.28 20.73 7.80
N SER A 73 -7.49 20.56 7.23
CA SER A 73 -8.76 20.79 7.95
C SER A 73 -8.95 19.90 9.18
N TYR A 74 -8.24 18.77 9.24
CA TYR A 74 -8.25 17.88 10.40
C TYR A 74 -7.35 18.34 11.55
N HIS A 75 -6.56 19.40 11.37
CA HIS A 75 -5.68 19.99 12.39
C HIS A 75 -4.72 18.99 13.08
N LEU A 76 -4.32 17.93 12.37
CA LEU A 76 -3.45 16.87 12.92
C LEU A 76 -1.96 17.13 12.67
N LEU A 77 -1.62 17.74 11.53
CA LEU A 77 -0.27 17.93 11.04
C LEU A 77 -0.19 19.25 10.26
N SER A 78 1.03 19.80 10.17
CA SER A 78 1.28 20.95 9.29
C SER A 78 1.22 20.53 7.82
N TYR A 79 1.09 21.51 6.92
CA TYR A 79 1.17 21.27 5.48
C TYR A 79 2.47 20.56 5.08
N ASP A 80 3.60 21.02 5.61
CA ASP A 80 4.91 20.47 5.29
C ASP A 80 5.07 19.04 5.81
N ASP A 81 4.55 18.75 7.02
CA ASP A 81 4.53 17.38 7.56
C ASP A 81 3.65 16.44 6.71
N LEU A 82 2.47 16.90 6.28
CA LEU A 82 1.58 16.13 5.40
C LEU A 82 2.24 15.84 4.05
N LYS A 83 2.83 16.87 3.44
CA LYS A 83 3.51 16.75 2.16
C LYS A 83 4.73 15.84 2.24
N HIS A 84 5.50 15.93 3.33
CA HIS A 84 6.61 15.01 3.60
C HIS A 84 6.11 13.56 3.77
N TYR A 85 5.06 13.37 4.56
CA TYR A 85 4.46 12.05 4.80
C TYR A 85 3.94 11.40 3.52
N TYR A 86 3.08 12.08 2.77
CA TYR A 86 2.47 11.51 1.58
C TYR A 86 3.47 11.26 0.45
N ARG A 87 4.54 12.05 0.34
CA ARG A 87 5.65 11.78 -0.60
C ARG A 87 6.42 10.51 -0.26
N GLY A 88 6.43 10.09 1.00
CA GLY A 88 7.05 8.85 1.43
C GLY A 88 6.24 7.60 1.09
N LEU A 89 4.98 7.74 0.65
CA LEU A 89 4.13 6.61 0.31
C LEU A 89 4.34 6.16 -1.14
N GLY A 90 4.66 4.87 -1.32
CA GLY A 90 4.67 4.20 -2.60
C GLY A 90 3.32 3.53 -2.89
N PHE A 91 2.77 3.73 -4.09
CA PHE A 91 1.50 3.13 -4.53
C PHE A 91 1.65 2.23 -5.76
N HIS A 92 2.84 1.67 -5.94
CA HIS A 92 3.17 0.74 -7.02
C HIS A 92 3.50 -0.62 -6.43
N LEU A 93 3.17 -1.67 -7.17
CA LEU A 93 3.49 -3.05 -6.83
C LEU A 93 4.27 -3.66 -8.00
N ASN A 94 5.48 -3.13 -8.24
CA ASN A 94 6.38 -3.62 -9.27
C ASN A 94 7.12 -4.86 -8.75
N GLU A 95 8.09 -5.36 -9.50
CA GLU A 95 8.79 -6.61 -9.14
C GLU A 95 9.50 -6.54 -7.78
N ILE A 96 10.11 -5.41 -7.44
CA ILE A 96 10.81 -5.25 -6.15
C ILE A 96 9.82 -5.22 -4.97
N GLU A 97 8.65 -4.58 -5.12
CA GLU A 97 7.62 -4.62 -4.08
C GLU A 97 6.98 -6.01 -3.97
N LYS A 98 6.82 -6.74 -5.07
CA LYS A 98 6.38 -8.15 -5.05
C LYS A 98 7.39 -9.05 -4.34
N GLU A 99 8.68 -8.79 -4.50
CA GLU A 99 9.74 -9.50 -3.79
C GLU A 99 9.70 -9.21 -2.28
N GLY A 100 9.55 -7.94 -1.89
CA GLY A 100 9.34 -7.55 -0.50
C GLY A 100 8.11 -8.22 0.12
N LEU A 101 6.99 -8.25 -0.59
CA LEU A 101 5.77 -8.95 -0.15
C LEU A 101 5.99 -10.45 0.03
N ARG A 102 6.72 -11.09 -0.90
CA ARG A 102 7.05 -12.51 -0.82
C ARG A 102 7.96 -12.81 0.37
N ALA A 103 8.96 -11.98 0.61
CA ALA A 103 9.85 -12.11 1.78
C ALA A 103 9.06 -12.00 3.09
N PHE A 104 8.11 -11.07 3.17
CA PHE A 104 7.23 -10.98 4.34
C PHE A 104 6.39 -12.25 4.56
N PHE A 105 5.80 -12.82 3.50
CA PHE A 105 5.08 -14.11 3.62
C PHE A 105 6.00 -15.28 4.02
N GLN A 106 7.26 -15.27 3.61
CA GLN A 106 8.25 -16.27 4.06
C GLN A 106 8.46 -16.15 5.57
N CYS A 107 8.67 -14.94 6.10
CA CYS A 107 8.78 -14.72 7.54
C CYS A 107 7.54 -15.22 8.30
N LEU A 108 6.33 -14.97 7.79
CA LEU A 108 5.09 -15.48 8.39
C LEU A 108 5.01 -17.01 8.39
N THR A 109 5.55 -17.65 7.36
CA THR A 109 5.62 -19.12 7.27
C THR A 109 6.60 -19.68 8.30
N GLU A 110 7.76 -19.05 8.46
CA GLU A 110 8.81 -19.47 9.40
C GLU A 110 8.35 -19.43 10.87
N ILE A 111 7.51 -18.45 11.22
CA ILE A 111 6.94 -18.34 12.57
C ILE A 111 5.62 -19.11 12.74
N GLY A 112 5.11 -19.75 11.68
CA GLY A 112 3.91 -20.58 11.73
C GLY A 112 2.57 -19.83 11.69
N GLU A 113 2.55 -18.54 11.32
CA GLU A 113 1.31 -17.76 11.15
C GLU A 113 0.53 -18.17 9.90
N ILE A 114 1.23 -18.64 8.86
CA ILE A 114 0.63 -19.20 7.65
C ILE A 114 1.30 -20.53 7.27
N PRO A 115 0.58 -21.49 6.66
CA PRO A 115 1.13 -22.82 6.37
C PRO A 115 2.13 -22.83 5.20
N HIS A 116 1.99 -21.90 4.26
CA HIS A 116 2.88 -21.69 3.11
C HIS A 116 2.66 -20.30 2.54
N VAL A 117 3.63 -19.82 1.75
CA VAL A 117 3.51 -18.55 1.01
C VAL A 117 2.37 -18.66 -0.01
N PRO A 118 1.32 -17.82 0.07
CA PRO A 118 0.21 -17.88 -0.86
C PRO A 118 0.63 -17.37 -2.25
N PRO A 119 0.07 -17.93 -3.33
CA PRO A 119 0.26 -17.36 -4.66
C PRO A 119 -0.40 -15.97 -4.76
N VAL A 120 0.30 -15.02 -5.37
CA VAL A 120 -0.25 -13.69 -5.66
C VAL A 120 -0.78 -13.70 -7.09
N GLU A 121 -2.10 -13.73 -7.22
CA GLU A 121 -2.80 -13.67 -8.51
C GLU A 121 -3.24 -12.24 -8.82
N PHE A 122 -3.00 -11.80 -10.06
CA PHE A 122 -3.41 -10.48 -10.53
C PHE A 122 -4.65 -10.59 -11.40
N TYR A 123 -5.67 -9.80 -11.08
CA TYR A 123 -6.83 -9.66 -11.95
C TYR A 123 -6.41 -9.04 -13.29
N SER A 124 -6.76 -9.69 -14.39
CA SER A 124 -6.61 -9.17 -15.74
C SER A 124 -7.97 -9.15 -16.44
N PRO A 125 -8.50 -7.96 -16.80
CA PRO A 125 -9.74 -7.85 -17.56
C PRO A 125 -9.67 -8.51 -18.95
N MET A 126 -8.45 -8.79 -19.44
CA MET A 126 -8.21 -9.41 -20.75
C MET A 126 -8.04 -10.92 -20.67
N ALA A 127 -7.66 -11.48 -19.51
CA ALA A 127 -7.39 -12.90 -19.34
C ALA A 127 -8.67 -13.79 -19.31
N ARG A 128 -9.86 -13.18 -19.28
CA ARG A 128 -11.15 -13.90 -19.42
C ARG A 128 -11.60 -14.06 -20.87
N VAL A 129 -10.88 -13.44 -21.82
CA VAL A 129 -11.11 -13.57 -23.26
C VAL A 129 -10.10 -14.59 -23.82
N ALA A 130 -10.24 -15.84 -23.41
CA ALA A 130 -9.59 -17.01 -24.01
C ALA A 130 -10.49 -18.23 -23.80
#